data_AF-A0A229NVU2-F1
#
_entry.id   AF-A0A229NVU2-F1
#
_cell.length_a   1.000
_cell.length_b   1.000
_cell.length_c   1.000
_cell.angle_alpha   90.00
_cell.angle_beta   90.00
_cell.angle_gamma   90.00
#
_symmetry.space_group_name_H-M   'P 1'
#
loop_
_entity.id
_entity.type
_entity.pdbx_description
1 polymer ?
#
loop_
_entity_poly.entity_id
_entity_poly.type
_entity_poly.pdbx_seq_one_letter_code
_entity_poly.pdbx_strand_id
1 'polypeptide(L)'
;MTEDDLSCALFLTNNRPKKCLDWKTAHEEIDALKNIEVVKIVVDSEGDITSALSSTEGAIKERFQYVTQDTYEPPVEQKGFPTQFSKTISLFSSSPKKPAVKRTPSAFALLPNSNNPNGYKTGAFNRITTPANTSAYTGTFATSMILPEYNASVGQAADEAALMYTGIGDYTEAGFTTYSGSQGTGWFPYFRAEMPHIGTKTGTKPGFYIDTARKQTPGQVISSYKVYYKTSESVLKIRFLLGASVLYELTLTGQSTSNVRVKRVASIAMNNAPSPTSKFSTPYASYGKWFDFKFLKNDGAASVFPTDVSGLSNETWSHGGSIDYIKSGTNPVSESFKIY
;
A
#
# COMPACT_ATOMS: atom_id res chain seq x y z
N MET A 1 -22.49 26.54 -3.12
CA MET A 1 -21.27 25.86 -3.61
C MET A 1 -21.29 26.00 -5.11
N THR A 2 -20.35 26.76 -5.67
CA THR A 2 -20.37 27.16 -7.08
C THR A 2 -19.61 26.15 -7.96
N GLU A 3 -19.80 26.26 -9.27
CA GLU A 3 -19.27 25.35 -10.31
C GLU A 3 -17.73 25.26 -10.31
N ASP A 4 -17.08 26.37 -9.96
CA ASP A 4 -15.62 26.45 -9.79
C ASP A 4 -15.14 25.81 -8.46
N ASP A 5 -15.99 25.78 -7.43
CA ASP A 5 -15.66 25.21 -6.12
C ASP A 5 -15.58 23.67 -6.16
N LEU A 6 -16.45 23.02 -6.94
CA LEU A 6 -16.47 21.56 -7.14
C LEU A 6 -15.31 21.07 -8.01
N SER A 7 -14.99 21.81 -9.06
CA SER A 7 -13.85 21.51 -9.95
C SER A 7 -12.50 21.65 -9.22
N CYS A 8 -12.39 22.60 -8.28
CA CYS A 8 -11.21 22.74 -7.41
C CYS A 8 -11.18 21.72 -6.25
N ALA A 9 -12.32 21.24 -5.76
CA ALA A 9 -12.34 20.18 -4.75
C ALA A 9 -11.85 18.82 -5.29
N LEU A 10 -12.13 18.51 -6.57
CA LEU A 10 -11.57 17.34 -7.26
C LEU A 10 -10.05 17.44 -7.53
N PHE A 11 -9.54 18.66 -7.69
CA PHE A 11 -8.10 18.88 -7.80
C PHE A 11 -7.34 18.42 -6.54
N LEU A 12 -7.95 18.58 -5.35
CA LEU A 12 -7.38 18.15 -4.07
C LEU A 12 -7.41 16.62 -3.87
N THR A 13 -8.25 15.88 -4.61
CA THR A 13 -8.32 14.41 -4.52
C THR A 13 -7.44 13.70 -5.54
N ASN A 14 -7.19 14.27 -6.73
CA ASN A 14 -6.53 13.55 -7.86
C ASN A 14 -5.17 14.10 -8.36
N ASN A 15 -4.62 15.18 -7.79
CA ASN A 15 -3.22 15.63 -7.97
C ASN A 15 -2.68 15.67 -9.43
N ARG A 16 -3.42 16.23 -10.39
CA ARG A 16 -2.94 16.43 -11.79
C ARG A 16 -2.43 17.86 -12.04
N PRO A 17 -1.49 18.08 -13.00
CA PRO A 17 -1.00 19.41 -13.34
C PRO A 17 -2.14 20.30 -13.88
N LYS A 18 -2.04 21.61 -13.63
CA LYS A 18 -2.99 22.68 -14.03
C LYS A 18 -3.45 22.56 -15.50
N LYS A 19 -4.51 21.80 -15.75
CA LYS A 19 -5.52 22.01 -16.79
C LYS A 19 -6.83 21.48 -16.22
N CYS A 20 -7.81 22.36 -16.05
CA CYS A 20 -9.18 21.97 -15.73
C CYS A 20 -9.60 20.90 -16.76
N LEU A 21 -10.04 19.75 -16.27
CA LEU A 21 -10.53 18.67 -17.11
C LEU A 21 -11.70 19.18 -17.96
N ASP A 22 -11.85 18.61 -19.15
CA ASP A 22 -13.07 18.69 -19.95
C ASP A 22 -14.28 18.30 -19.07
N TRP A 23 -15.37 19.08 -19.14
CA TRP A 23 -16.62 18.89 -18.40
C TRP A 23 -17.15 17.46 -18.44
N LYS A 24 -17.03 16.75 -19.57
CA LYS A 24 -17.50 15.38 -19.71
C LYS A 24 -16.65 14.40 -18.89
N THR A 25 -15.33 14.57 -18.93
CA THR A 25 -14.38 13.80 -18.10
C THR A 25 -14.51 14.18 -16.62
N ALA A 26 -14.76 15.45 -16.32
CA ALA A 26 -15.03 15.92 -14.97
C ALA A 26 -16.34 15.33 -14.41
N HIS A 27 -17.41 15.23 -15.21
CA HIS A 27 -18.67 14.59 -14.80
C HIS A 27 -18.51 13.09 -14.54
N GLU A 28 -17.80 12.38 -15.42
CA GLU A 28 -17.50 10.95 -15.24
C GLU A 28 -16.64 10.72 -13.97
N GLU A 29 -15.67 11.59 -13.69
CA GLU A 29 -14.87 11.55 -12.46
C GLU A 29 -15.68 11.98 -11.21
N ILE A 30 -16.60 12.95 -11.33
CA ILE A 30 -17.51 13.38 -10.26
C ILE A 30 -18.48 12.24 -9.90
N ASP A 31 -19.08 11.57 -10.87
CA ASP A 31 -19.98 10.45 -10.61
C ASP A 31 -19.23 9.22 -10.08
N ALA A 32 -17.98 9.01 -10.51
CA ALA A 32 -17.09 8.03 -9.89
C ALA A 32 -16.78 8.36 -8.42
N LEU A 33 -16.59 9.64 -8.07
CA LEU A 33 -16.38 10.07 -6.69
C LEU A 33 -17.64 10.07 -5.85
N LYS A 34 -18.84 10.26 -6.43
CA LYS A 34 -20.12 10.13 -5.70
C LYS A 34 -20.44 8.69 -5.33
N ASN A 35 -19.94 7.71 -6.09
CA ASN A 35 -20.16 6.29 -5.87
C ASN A 35 -19.02 5.63 -5.07
N ILE A 36 -18.09 6.42 -4.52
CA ILE A 36 -17.02 5.87 -3.70
C ILE A 36 -17.55 5.47 -2.33
N GLU A 37 -17.19 4.27 -1.87
CA GLU A 37 -17.41 3.90 -0.49
C GLU A 37 -16.36 4.56 0.40
N VAL A 38 -16.80 5.35 1.37
CA VAL A 38 -15.93 5.94 2.38
C VAL A 38 -16.01 5.12 3.65
N VAL A 39 -14.89 4.50 4.02
CA VAL A 39 -14.72 3.74 5.25
C VAL A 39 -13.93 4.57 6.25
N LYS A 40 -14.60 5.05 7.31
CA LYS A 40 -13.96 5.82 8.39
C LYS A 40 -13.58 4.88 9.52
N ILE A 41 -12.30 4.85 9.87
CA ILE A 41 -11.73 4.03 10.92
C ILE A 41 -11.12 4.95 11.97
N VAL A 42 -11.54 4.79 13.22
CA VAL A 42 -10.96 5.51 14.35
C VAL A 42 -10.14 4.53 15.16
N VAL A 43 -8.87 4.87 15.33
CA VAL A 43 -7.94 4.13 16.18
C VAL A 43 -7.59 4.98 17.39
N ASP A 44 -7.73 4.39 18.57
CA ASP A 44 -7.40 5.05 19.83
C ASP A 44 -5.90 5.08 20.10
N SER A 45 -5.54 5.60 21.27
CA SER A 45 -4.16 5.72 21.70
C SER A 45 -3.48 4.37 21.99
N GLU A 46 -4.23 3.28 22.09
CA GLU A 46 -3.69 1.93 22.34
C GLU A 46 -3.47 1.17 21.02
N GLY A 47 -3.86 1.76 19.88
CA GLY A 47 -3.76 1.15 18.57
C GLY A 47 -5.02 0.38 18.17
N ASP A 48 -6.07 0.38 19.00
CA ASP A 48 -7.28 -0.39 18.77
C ASP A 48 -8.30 0.34 17.89
N ILE A 49 -8.91 -0.39 16.94
CA ILE A 49 -10.07 0.12 16.20
C ILE A 49 -11.25 0.25 17.18
N THR A 50 -11.61 1.49 17.48
CA THR A 50 -12.78 1.82 18.31
C THR A 50 -14.06 1.89 17.48
N SER A 51 -13.95 2.31 16.22
CA SER A 51 -15.08 2.34 15.28
C SER A 51 -14.63 2.17 13.83
N ALA A 52 -15.48 1.54 13.02
CA ALA A 52 -15.35 1.47 11.57
C ALA A 52 -16.73 1.65 10.92
N LEU A 53 -16.89 2.67 10.10
CA LEU A 53 -18.16 3.04 9.46
C LEU A 53 -17.98 3.17 7.95
N SER A 54 -18.71 2.38 7.19
CA SER A 54 -18.88 2.47 5.75
C SER A 54 -20.04 3.41 5.41
N SER A 55 -19.84 4.27 4.42
CA SER A 55 -20.90 5.12 3.88
C SER A 55 -21.99 4.34 3.13
N THR A 56 -21.73 3.09 2.74
CA THR A 56 -22.68 2.24 2.00
C THR A 56 -23.30 1.17 2.88
N GLU A 57 -22.59 0.70 3.90
CA GLU A 57 -22.99 -0.50 4.67
C GLU A 57 -23.14 -0.25 6.18
N GLY A 58 -22.85 0.96 6.66
CA GLY A 58 -22.98 1.31 8.08
C GLY A 58 -21.81 0.79 8.92
N ALA A 59 -22.07 0.21 10.10
CA ALA A 59 -21.00 -0.31 10.95
C ALA A 59 -20.37 -1.56 10.34
N ILE A 60 -19.04 -1.57 10.21
CA ILE A 60 -18.29 -2.61 9.51
C ILE A 60 -17.03 -3.08 10.25
N LYS A 61 -17.00 -2.92 11.57
CA LYS A 61 -15.83 -3.25 12.40
C LYS A 61 -15.45 -4.72 12.27
N GLU A 62 -16.45 -5.59 12.11
CA GLU A 62 -16.32 -7.04 11.95
C GLU A 62 -15.64 -7.49 10.65
N ARG A 63 -15.45 -6.60 9.66
CA ARG A 63 -14.65 -6.90 8.46
C ARG A 63 -13.15 -6.96 8.73
N PHE A 64 -12.72 -6.32 9.82
CA PHE A 64 -11.31 -6.16 10.12
C PHE A 64 -10.86 -7.28 11.03
N GLN A 65 -10.08 -8.20 10.46
CA GLN A 65 -9.36 -9.18 11.25
C GLN A 65 -8.15 -8.50 11.88
N TYR A 66 -8.12 -8.47 13.21
CA TYR A 66 -6.91 -8.11 13.97
C TYR A 66 -5.98 -9.31 14.03
N VAL A 67 -4.73 -9.11 13.64
CA VAL A 67 -3.68 -10.12 13.69
C VAL A 67 -2.50 -9.52 14.45
N THR A 68 -2.11 -10.14 15.57
CA THR A 68 -0.82 -9.84 16.20
C THR A 68 0.26 -10.73 15.60
N GLN A 69 1.52 -10.37 15.80
CA GLN A 69 2.65 -11.25 15.48
C GLN A 69 2.52 -12.64 16.16
N ASP A 70 1.87 -12.75 17.32
CA ASP A 70 1.94 -13.94 18.18
C ASP A 70 0.64 -14.77 18.26
N THR A 71 -0.47 -14.29 17.69
CA THR A 71 -1.75 -15.02 17.67
C THR A 71 -1.99 -15.56 16.27
N TYR A 72 -1.24 -16.62 15.93
CA TYR A 72 -1.35 -17.33 14.67
C TYR A 72 -1.88 -18.75 14.91
N GLU A 73 -3.16 -19.01 14.64
CA GLU A 73 -3.70 -20.37 14.55
C GLU A 73 -4.06 -20.67 13.08
N PRO A 74 -3.36 -21.60 12.41
CA PRO A 74 -3.70 -21.98 11.05
C PRO A 74 -5.06 -22.70 11.03
N PRO A 75 -6.00 -22.35 10.11
CA PRO A 75 -7.23 -23.10 9.98
C PRO A 75 -6.97 -24.52 9.51
N VAL A 76 -7.65 -25.48 10.12
CA VAL A 76 -7.78 -26.85 9.60
C VAL A 76 -8.45 -26.78 8.23
N GLU A 77 -7.77 -27.28 7.19
CA GLU A 77 -8.27 -27.32 5.82
C GLU A 77 -9.66 -27.98 5.76
N GLN A 78 -10.69 -27.23 5.36
CA GLN A 78 -11.84 -27.85 4.72
C GLN A 78 -11.54 -28.02 3.23
N LYS A 79 -11.28 -29.28 2.85
CA LYS A 79 -11.18 -29.73 1.46
C LYS A 79 -12.43 -29.31 0.68
N GLY A 80 -12.25 -28.39 -0.27
CA GLY A 80 -13.26 -28.01 -1.27
C GLY A 80 -12.59 -27.73 -2.62
N PHE A 81 -13.05 -28.42 -3.66
CA PHE A 81 -12.50 -28.55 -5.01
C PHE A 81 -12.34 -27.24 -5.82
N PRO A 82 -11.54 -27.24 -6.91
CA PRO A 82 -11.10 -26.03 -7.60
C PRO A 82 -12.18 -25.48 -8.52
N THR A 83 -12.50 -24.19 -8.39
CA THR A 83 -13.39 -23.51 -9.33
C THR A 83 -12.62 -22.69 -10.36
N GLN A 84 -12.89 -23.05 -11.62
CA GLN A 84 -12.50 -22.49 -12.90
C GLN A 84 -12.15 -21.00 -12.94
N PHE A 85 -11.03 -20.72 -13.59
CA PHE A 85 -10.62 -19.41 -14.10
C PHE A 85 -11.69 -18.85 -15.05
N SER A 86 -12.43 -17.84 -14.60
CA SER A 86 -13.27 -17.04 -15.49
C SER A 86 -12.41 -15.96 -16.14
N LYS A 87 -12.24 -16.06 -17.47
CA LYS A 87 -11.67 -15.00 -18.30
C LYS A 87 -12.56 -13.77 -18.20
N THR A 88 -12.04 -12.66 -17.67
CA THR A 88 -12.69 -11.35 -17.83
C THR A 88 -11.98 -10.52 -18.88
N ILE A 89 -12.80 -10.05 -19.82
CA ILE A 89 -12.50 -9.30 -21.03
C ILE A 89 -11.92 -7.94 -20.68
N SER A 90 -10.76 -7.62 -21.26
CA SER A 90 -10.16 -6.29 -21.21
C SER A 90 -10.95 -5.35 -22.12
N LEU A 91 -11.70 -4.42 -21.53
CA LEU A 91 -12.33 -3.32 -22.26
C LEU A 91 -11.36 -2.13 -22.34
N PHE A 92 -10.33 -2.26 -23.19
CA PHE A 92 -9.69 -1.10 -23.80
C PHE A 92 -10.08 -1.11 -25.28
N SER A 93 -11.13 -0.36 -25.57
CA SER A 93 -11.57 -0.06 -26.94
C SER A 93 -10.43 0.61 -27.70
N SER A 94 -9.99 -0.07 -28.76
CA SER A 94 -9.03 0.40 -29.74
C SER A 94 -9.60 1.55 -30.57
N SER A 95 -8.85 2.65 -30.67
CA SER A 95 -8.87 3.49 -31.88
C SER A 95 -7.45 3.68 -32.41
N PRO A 96 -7.25 3.65 -33.75
CA PRO A 96 -5.97 3.30 -34.34
C PRO A 96 -5.19 4.55 -34.75
N LYS A 97 -4.17 4.90 -33.97
CA LYS A 97 -2.97 5.53 -34.51
C LYS A 97 -1.78 4.95 -33.75
N LYS A 98 -1.09 3.97 -34.35
CA LYS A 98 0.21 3.48 -33.87
C LYS A 98 1.16 4.67 -33.76
N PRO A 99 1.54 5.16 -32.56
CA PRO A 99 2.73 5.96 -32.43
C PRO A 99 3.91 4.98 -32.44
N ALA A 100 5.00 5.34 -33.10
CA ALA A 100 6.23 4.56 -33.04
C ALA A 100 6.59 4.28 -31.57
N VAL A 101 6.56 3.02 -31.15
CA VAL A 101 6.97 2.59 -29.81
C VAL A 101 8.47 2.81 -29.71
N LYS A 102 8.89 3.99 -29.24
CA LYS A 102 10.22 4.16 -28.65
C LYS A 102 10.31 3.14 -27.52
N ARG A 103 11.10 2.08 -27.70
CA ARG A 103 11.39 1.11 -26.64
C ARG A 103 12.06 1.87 -25.51
N THR A 104 11.32 2.11 -24.43
CA THR A 104 11.87 2.66 -23.20
C THR A 104 12.92 1.69 -22.68
N PRO A 105 14.13 2.13 -22.30
CA PRO A 105 15.13 1.24 -21.73
C PRO A 105 14.58 0.61 -20.44
N SER A 106 14.64 -0.72 -20.36
CA SER A 106 14.42 -1.48 -19.13
C SER A 106 15.78 -1.87 -18.56
N ALA A 107 16.07 -1.44 -17.34
CA ALA A 107 17.26 -1.86 -16.60
C ALA A 107 16.88 -2.96 -15.62
N PHE A 108 17.53 -4.13 -15.74
CA PHE A 108 17.46 -5.21 -14.78
C PHE A 108 18.60 -5.07 -13.78
N ALA A 109 18.32 -5.25 -12.49
CA ALA A 109 19.32 -5.28 -11.44
C ALA A 109 18.94 -6.31 -10.36
N LEU A 110 19.95 -7.01 -9.85
CA LEU A 110 19.88 -7.66 -8.55
C LEU A 110 20.23 -6.61 -7.50
N LEU A 111 19.34 -6.37 -6.55
CA LEU A 111 19.57 -5.35 -5.52
C LEU A 111 20.49 -5.91 -4.43
N PRO A 112 21.67 -5.29 -4.17
CA PRO A 112 22.56 -5.72 -3.11
C PRO A 112 22.00 -5.33 -1.73
N ASN A 113 22.40 -6.07 -0.70
CA ASN A 113 22.05 -5.74 0.67
C ASN A 113 22.69 -4.42 1.11
N SER A 114 21.90 -3.59 1.77
CA SER A 114 22.37 -2.45 2.53
C SER A 114 23.04 -2.92 3.84
N ASN A 115 23.83 -2.03 4.47
CA ASN A 115 24.49 -2.34 5.73
C ASN A 115 23.48 -2.34 6.91
N ASN A 116 22.99 -3.53 7.26
CA ASN A 116 22.09 -3.80 8.40
C ASN A 116 20.98 -2.74 8.60
N PRO A 117 20.12 -2.48 7.59
CA PRO A 117 19.07 -1.47 7.67
C PRO A 117 18.01 -1.81 8.73
N ASN A 118 17.27 -0.81 9.24
CA ASN A 118 16.18 -1.07 10.19
C ASN A 118 15.15 -2.07 9.60
N GLY A 119 14.84 -3.12 10.36
CA GLY A 119 14.01 -4.24 9.90
C GLY A 119 14.77 -5.40 9.26
N TYR A 120 16.10 -5.38 9.18
CA TYR A 120 16.90 -6.47 8.59
C TYR A 120 16.74 -7.83 9.29
N LYS A 121 16.21 -7.85 10.52
CA LYS A 121 15.94 -9.08 11.29
C LYS A 121 14.55 -9.66 11.03
N THR A 122 13.67 -8.93 10.36
CA THR A 122 12.23 -9.23 10.30
C THR A 122 11.79 -9.56 8.87
N GLY A 123 12.71 -10.10 8.06
CA GLY A 123 12.44 -10.56 6.70
C GLY A 123 13.10 -9.75 5.58
N ALA A 124 12.73 -10.08 4.36
CA ALA A 124 13.30 -9.52 3.14
C ALA A 124 12.50 -8.29 2.67
N PHE A 125 13.18 -7.25 2.19
CA PHE A 125 12.51 -6.06 1.67
C PHE A 125 13.38 -5.24 0.72
N ASN A 126 12.70 -4.46 -0.13
CA ASN A 126 13.25 -3.22 -0.65
C ASN A 126 12.35 -2.06 -0.19
N ARG A 127 12.98 -1.00 0.31
CA ARG A 127 12.33 0.19 0.86
C ARG A 127 12.98 1.46 0.29
N ILE A 128 12.15 2.38 -0.19
CA ILE A 128 12.58 3.75 -0.42
C ILE A 128 11.87 4.68 0.56
N THR A 129 12.59 5.65 1.12
CA THR A 129 12.09 6.52 2.20
C THR A 129 12.51 7.96 1.97
N THR A 130 11.56 8.89 2.05
CA THR A 130 11.84 10.33 1.97
C THR A 130 12.62 10.80 3.21
N PRO A 131 13.40 11.88 3.11
CA PRO A 131 13.97 12.51 4.30
C PRO A 131 12.85 13.02 5.24
N ALA A 132 13.15 13.11 6.54
CA ALA A 132 12.26 13.72 7.52
C ALA A 132 12.31 15.23 7.37
N ASN A 133 11.24 15.81 6.84
CA ASN A 133 11.14 17.25 6.63
C ASN A 133 9.77 17.72 7.13
N THR A 134 9.69 18.93 7.68
CA THR A 134 8.50 19.44 8.39
C THR A 134 7.23 19.48 7.54
N SER A 135 7.29 19.55 6.19
CA SER A 135 6.08 19.61 5.34
C SER A 135 6.26 19.16 3.88
N ALA A 136 7.38 18.52 3.54
CA ALA A 136 7.71 18.35 2.12
C ALA A 136 7.00 17.17 1.46
N TYR A 137 6.77 16.07 2.18
CA TYR A 137 6.26 14.82 1.61
C TYR A 137 5.08 14.31 2.43
N THR A 138 3.92 14.17 1.80
CA THR A 138 2.65 13.94 2.49
C THR A 138 1.94 12.66 2.04
N GLY A 139 2.63 11.81 1.30
CA GLY A 139 2.09 10.53 0.86
C GLY A 139 2.74 9.99 -0.40
N THR A 140 2.07 9.03 -1.02
CA THR A 140 2.45 8.37 -2.26
C THR A 140 1.26 8.26 -3.20
N PHE A 141 1.57 8.13 -4.49
CA PHE A 141 0.61 7.83 -5.53
C PHE A 141 1.26 6.88 -6.54
N ALA A 142 0.50 5.90 -7.01
CA ALA A 142 0.81 5.12 -8.19
C ALA A 142 -0.45 5.02 -9.06
N THR A 143 -0.28 5.19 -10.37
CA THR A 143 -1.39 5.07 -11.32
C THR A 143 -2.05 3.69 -11.27
N SER A 144 -1.25 2.66 -11.02
CA SER A 144 -1.72 1.32 -10.73
C SER A 144 -0.65 0.48 -10.02
N MET A 145 -1.07 -0.68 -9.54
CA MET A 145 -0.21 -1.71 -8.97
C MET A 145 -0.59 -3.08 -9.50
N ILE A 146 0.36 -4.02 -9.42
CA ILE A 146 0.10 -5.45 -9.53
C ILE A 146 0.71 -6.12 -8.30
N LEU A 147 -0.09 -6.89 -7.58
CA LEU A 147 0.39 -7.70 -6.46
C LEU A 147 1.01 -9.00 -6.98
N PRO A 148 2.15 -9.44 -6.43
CA PRO A 148 2.80 -10.67 -6.85
C PRO A 148 2.00 -11.90 -6.43
N GLU A 149 2.20 -13.00 -7.13
CA GLU A 149 1.76 -14.31 -6.68
C GLU A 149 2.59 -14.73 -5.47
N TYR A 150 1.91 -15.16 -4.41
CA TYR A 150 2.48 -15.61 -3.15
C TYR A 150 1.58 -16.68 -2.55
N ASN A 151 2.16 -17.77 -2.04
CA ASN A 151 1.40 -18.81 -1.36
C ASN A 151 1.12 -18.39 0.09
N ALA A 152 0.01 -17.66 0.29
CA ALA A 152 -0.36 -17.11 1.58
C ALA A 152 -0.52 -18.18 2.66
N SER A 153 -1.01 -19.38 2.34
CA SER A 153 -1.17 -20.45 3.32
C SER A 153 0.16 -21.02 3.79
N VAL A 154 1.11 -21.27 2.87
CA VAL A 154 2.44 -21.80 3.24
C VAL A 154 3.25 -20.76 4.00
N GLY A 155 3.32 -19.53 3.48
CA GLY A 155 4.07 -18.46 4.14
C GLY A 155 3.58 -18.24 5.56
N GLN A 156 2.28 -18.19 5.74
CA GLN A 156 1.70 -17.94 7.04
C GLN A 156 1.85 -19.12 8.01
N ALA A 157 1.84 -20.38 7.54
CA ALA A 157 2.22 -21.52 8.36
C ALA A 157 3.69 -21.47 8.84
N ALA A 158 4.52 -20.64 8.19
CA ALA A 158 5.90 -20.37 8.57
C ALA A 158 6.07 -19.00 9.30
N ASP A 159 4.98 -18.36 9.73
CA ASP A 159 4.98 -17.00 10.30
C ASP A 159 5.54 -15.91 9.34
N GLU A 160 5.22 -16.04 8.05
CA GLU A 160 5.66 -15.14 6.99
C GLU A 160 4.47 -14.53 6.24
N ALA A 161 4.59 -13.25 5.89
CA ALA A 161 3.59 -12.56 5.08
C ALA A 161 4.25 -11.72 3.98
N ALA A 162 3.67 -11.73 2.79
CA ALA A 162 4.04 -10.80 1.73
C ALA A 162 3.30 -9.47 1.92
N LEU A 163 4.01 -8.35 1.78
CA LEU A 163 3.44 -7.01 1.89
C LEU A 163 3.90 -6.10 0.74
N MET A 164 2.99 -5.22 0.31
CA MET A 164 3.28 -4.08 -0.55
C MET A 164 2.52 -2.87 -0.02
N TYR A 165 3.24 -1.88 0.52
CA TYR A 165 2.61 -0.82 1.29
C TYR A 165 3.35 0.51 1.27
N THR A 166 2.63 1.54 1.72
CA THR A 166 3.17 2.85 2.05
C THR A 166 3.16 3.00 3.56
N GLY A 167 4.29 3.45 4.12
CA GLY A 167 4.36 3.85 5.52
C GLY A 167 4.44 5.36 5.65
N ILE A 168 3.81 5.88 6.70
CA ILE A 168 3.84 7.30 7.08
C ILE A 168 4.35 7.35 8.52
N GLY A 169 5.56 7.86 8.68
CA GLY A 169 6.35 7.77 9.90
C GLY A 169 6.78 6.33 10.20
N ASP A 170 7.15 6.11 11.46
CA ASP A 170 7.44 4.77 11.99
C ASP A 170 6.20 4.10 12.59
N TYR A 171 5.06 4.79 12.56
CA TYR A 171 3.86 4.45 13.31
C TYR A 171 2.68 4.00 12.45
N THR A 172 2.71 4.16 11.12
CA THR A 172 1.55 3.78 10.31
C THR A 172 1.92 3.21 8.96
N GLU A 173 1.19 2.16 8.58
CA GLU A 173 1.32 1.48 7.30
C GLU A 173 -0.06 1.28 6.70
N ALA A 174 -0.18 1.47 5.39
CA ALA A 174 -1.37 1.20 4.61
C ALA A 174 -1.00 0.61 3.25
N GLY A 175 -1.65 -0.48 2.89
CA GLY A 175 -1.40 -1.15 1.62
C GLY A 175 -2.03 -2.51 1.58
N PHE A 176 -1.29 -3.50 1.11
CA PHE A 176 -1.76 -4.87 1.02
C PHE A 176 -0.84 -5.82 1.76
N THR A 177 -1.44 -6.83 2.38
CA THR A 177 -0.75 -7.97 3.00
C THR A 177 -1.42 -9.25 2.56
N THR A 178 -0.68 -10.35 2.57
CA THR A 178 -1.27 -11.69 2.44
C THR A 178 -1.83 -12.18 3.77
N TYR A 179 -2.94 -12.90 3.70
CA TYR A 179 -3.59 -13.56 4.84
C TYR A 179 -4.21 -14.87 4.38
N SER A 180 -4.33 -15.83 5.28
CA SER A 180 -4.95 -17.14 5.07
C SER A 180 -5.69 -17.57 6.35
N GLY A 181 -6.97 -17.25 6.45
CA GLY A 181 -7.80 -17.62 7.59
C GLY A 181 -9.20 -18.06 7.21
N SER A 182 -10.09 -18.12 8.21
CA SER A 182 -11.51 -18.48 8.01
C SER A 182 -12.23 -17.55 7.03
N GLN A 183 -11.83 -16.28 6.96
CA GLN A 183 -12.38 -15.29 6.04
C GLN A 183 -11.78 -15.34 4.63
N GLY A 184 -10.89 -16.31 4.38
CA GLY A 184 -10.29 -16.57 3.08
C GLY A 184 -8.77 -16.41 3.02
N THR A 185 -8.23 -16.79 1.87
CA THR A 185 -6.79 -16.82 1.59
C THR A 185 -6.46 -15.95 0.39
N GLY A 186 -5.50 -15.03 0.51
CA GLY A 186 -5.06 -14.16 -0.58
C GLY A 186 -4.46 -12.85 -0.11
N TRP A 187 -4.45 -11.85 -1.00
CA TRP A 187 -4.07 -10.48 -0.68
C TRP A 187 -5.28 -9.68 -0.21
N PHE A 188 -5.09 -8.84 0.80
CA PHE A 188 -6.14 -8.01 1.35
C PHE A 188 -5.59 -6.61 1.66
N PRO A 189 -6.42 -5.56 1.54
CA PRO A 189 -6.11 -4.25 2.11
C PRO A 189 -5.82 -4.39 3.60
N TYR A 190 -4.80 -3.69 4.09
CA TYR A 190 -4.49 -3.67 5.51
C TYR A 190 -4.02 -2.31 6.00
N PHE A 191 -4.12 -2.14 7.30
CA PHE A 191 -3.56 -1.04 8.07
C PHE A 191 -2.77 -1.57 9.26
N ARG A 192 -1.69 -0.88 9.61
CA ARG A 192 -1.04 -1.01 10.91
C ARG A 192 -0.92 0.37 11.51
N ALA A 193 -1.27 0.51 12.78
CA ALA A 193 -1.08 1.71 13.55
C ALA A 193 -0.33 1.35 14.84
N GLU A 194 0.77 2.04 15.11
CA GLU A 194 1.52 1.97 16.36
C GLU A 194 1.59 3.38 16.95
N MET A 195 1.37 3.52 18.25
CA MET A 195 1.71 4.75 18.95
C MET A 195 3.06 4.53 19.65
N PRO A 196 3.98 5.53 19.69
CA PRO A 196 5.10 5.47 20.60
C PRO A 196 4.55 5.39 22.03
N HIS A 197 4.78 4.27 22.71
CA HIS A 197 4.32 4.10 24.08
C HIS A 197 5.01 5.15 24.99
N ILE A 198 4.22 6.06 25.57
CA ILE A 198 4.66 6.89 26.70
C ILE A 198 4.03 6.27 27.96
N GLY A 199 4.65 5.21 28.50
CA GLY A 199 4.21 4.58 29.75
C GLY A 199 4.53 3.09 29.88
N THR A 200 4.57 2.60 31.12
CA THR A 200 4.97 1.25 31.53
C THR A 200 3.92 0.15 31.35
N LYS A 201 2.88 0.34 30.53
CA LYS A 201 1.91 -0.72 30.26
C LYS A 201 2.44 -1.69 29.19
N THR A 202 3.03 -2.79 29.66
CA THR A 202 3.24 -4.03 28.92
C THR A 202 1.88 -4.69 28.65
N GLY A 203 1.27 -4.54 27.46
CA GLY A 203 -0.03 -5.16 27.24
C GLY A 203 -0.53 -5.24 25.80
N THR A 204 -0.60 -4.11 25.10
CA THR A 204 -1.18 -4.09 23.76
C THR A 204 -0.06 -4.24 22.72
N LYS A 205 0.01 -5.41 22.08
CA LYS A 205 0.93 -5.63 20.97
C LYS A 205 0.42 -4.79 19.79
N PRO A 206 1.29 -4.05 19.10
CA PRO A 206 0.88 -3.46 17.84
C PRO A 206 0.45 -4.57 16.87
N GLY A 207 -0.65 -4.36 16.16
CA GLY A 207 -1.23 -5.38 15.29
C GLY A 207 -1.65 -4.85 13.93
N PHE A 208 -1.97 -5.79 13.06
CA PHE A 208 -2.40 -5.54 11.69
C PHE A 208 -3.90 -5.70 11.60
N TYR A 209 -4.56 -4.72 10.99
CA TYR A 209 -5.99 -4.76 10.66
C TYR A 209 -6.17 -5.07 9.19
N ILE A 210 -6.74 -6.24 8.90
CA ILE A 210 -6.89 -6.76 7.54
C ILE A 210 -8.37 -6.70 7.16
N ASP A 211 -8.71 -5.98 6.09
CA ASP A 211 -10.07 -5.96 5.55
C ASP A 211 -10.32 -7.24 4.72
N THR A 212 -10.90 -8.25 5.37
CA THR A 212 -11.11 -9.55 4.75
C THR A 212 -12.26 -9.59 3.75
N ALA A 213 -13.09 -8.54 3.69
CA ALA A 213 -14.17 -8.44 2.71
C ALA A 213 -13.66 -8.06 1.31
N ARG A 214 -12.40 -7.59 1.18
CA ARG A 214 -11.86 -7.04 -0.08
C ARG A 214 -10.65 -7.78 -0.62
N LYS A 215 -10.76 -9.10 -0.75
CA LYS A 215 -9.74 -9.93 -1.37
C LYS A 215 -9.33 -9.40 -2.75
N GLN A 216 -8.02 -9.29 -2.97
CA GLN A 216 -7.40 -8.98 -4.26
C GLN A 216 -6.84 -10.24 -4.90
N THR A 217 -6.93 -10.33 -6.22
CA THR A 217 -6.32 -11.43 -6.97
C THR A 217 -4.90 -11.04 -7.38
N PRO A 218 -3.87 -11.86 -7.09
CA PRO A 218 -2.53 -11.67 -7.64
C PRO A 218 -2.55 -11.48 -9.16
N GLY A 219 -1.64 -10.67 -9.70
CA GLY A 219 -1.54 -10.44 -11.14
C GLY A 219 -2.61 -9.49 -11.72
N GLN A 220 -3.70 -9.21 -11.00
CA GLN A 220 -4.67 -8.20 -11.43
C GLN A 220 -4.11 -6.78 -11.26
N VAL A 221 -4.50 -5.91 -12.20
CA VAL A 221 -4.18 -4.49 -12.13
C VAL A 221 -5.12 -3.81 -11.15
N ILE A 222 -4.56 -3.31 -10.06
CA ILE A 222 -5.25 -2.44 -9.11
C ILE A 222 -5.03 -1.01 -9.59
N SER A 223 -6.07 -0.37 -10.11
CA SER A 223 -5.98 1.03 -10.54
C SER A 223 -5.91 1.97 -9.34
N SER A 224 -5.24 3.11 -9.50
CA SER A 224 -5.16 4.22 -8.55
C SER A 224 -4.89 3.81 -7.11
N TYR A 225 -3.63 3.70 -6.76
CA TYR A 225 -3.19 3.55 -5.37
C TYR A 225 -2.73 4.91 -4.85
N LYS A 226 -3.36 5.42 -3.80
CA LYS A 226 -2.95 6.67 -3.16
C LYS A 226 -3.00 6.52 -1.65
N VAL A 227 -1.91 6.83 -0.97
CA VAL A 227 -1.86 6.88 0.50
C VAL A 227 -1.33 8.24 0.91
N TYR A 228 -2.08 9.01 1.68
CA TYR A 228 -1.68 10.38 2.01
C TYR A 228 -2.26 10.90 3.33
N TYR A 229 -1.67 11.98 3.83
CA TYR A 229 -2.19 12.79 4.93
C TYR A 229 -2.12 14.27 4.58
N LYS A 230 -2.71 15.13 5.41
CA LYS A 230 -2.59 16.59 5.27
C LYS A 230 -1.94 17.17 6.51
N THR A 231 -0.98 18.07 6.30
CA THR A 231 -0.26 18.77 7.38
C THR A 231 -1.13 19.81 8.08
N SER A 232 -2.15 20.34 7.40
CA SER A 232 -3.13 21.26 7.97
C SER A 232 -4.07 20.65 9.02
N GLU A 233 -4.05 19.33 9.20
CA GLU A 233 -4.92 18.63 10.16
C GLU A 233 -4.27 18.55 11.54
N SER A 234 -5.07 18.75 12.60
CA SER A 234 -4.60 18.77 14.00
C SER A 234 -4.18 17.39 14.53
N VAL A 235 -4.55 16.33 13.81
CA VAL A 235 -4.19 14.94 14.09
C VAL A 235 -3.82 14.27 12.78
N LEU A 236 -2.98 13.24 12.85
CA LEU A 236 -2.62 12.47 11.68
C LEU A 236 -3.82 11.66 11.17
N LYS A 237 -4.33 12.04 9.99
CA LYS A 237 -5.37 11.29 9.27
C LYS A 237 -4.81 10.73 7.98
N ILE A 238 -4.75 9.41 7.91
CA ILE A 238 -4.22 8.66 6.79
C ILE A 238 -5.37 8.26 5.89
N ARG A 239 -5.23 8.57 4.60
CA ARG A 239 -6.22 8.28 3.57
C ARG A 239 -5.63 7.30 2.59
N PHE A 240 -6.20 6.10 2.53
CA PHE A 240 -5.85 5.08 1.55
C PHE A 240 -6.99 4.95 0.53
N LEU A 241 -6.71 5.39 -0.69
CA LEU A 241 -7.58 5.25 -1.84
C LEU A 241 -7.20 4.01 -2.64
N LEU A 242 -8.22 3.20 -2.94
CA LEU A 242 -8.14 2.01 -3.77
C LEU A 242 -9.07 2.16 -4.98
N GLY A 243 -8.49 2.41 -6.15
CA GLY A 243 -9.27 2.67 -7.36
C GLY A 243 -10.12 3.93 -7.26
N ALA A 244 -11.29 3.89 -7.91
CA ALA A 244 -12.35 4.88 -7.73
C ALA A 244 -13.47 4.36 -6.81
N SER A 245 -13.22 3.29 -6.07
CA SER A 245 -14.26 2.49 -5.43
C SER A 245 -14.25 2.61 -3.90
N VAL A 246 -13.08 2.80 -3.29
CA VAL A 246 -12.95 2.77 -1.83
C VAL A 246 -11.95 3.79 -1.35
N LEU A 247 -12.34 4.55 -0.32
CA LEU A 247 -11.47 5.39 0.47
C LEU A 247 -11.54 4.97 1.93
N TYR A 248 -10.42 4.52 2.48
CA TYR A 248 -10.26 4.35 3.93
C TYR A 248 -9.69 5.63 4.53
N GLU A 249 -10.33 6.16 5.57
CA GLU A 249 -9.82 7.27 6.38
C GLU A 249 -9.53 6.77 7.79
N LEU A 250 -8.25 6.62 8.11
CA LEU A 250 -7.75 6.20 9.41
C LEU A 250 -7.32 7.44 10.21
N THR A 251 -8.00 7.70 11.33
CA THR A 251 -7.65 8.79 12.26
C THR A 251 -6.88 8.25 13.45
N LEU A 252 -5.67 8.80 13.69
CA LEU A 252 -4.84 8.46 14.84
C LEU A 252 -4.89 9.58 15.87
N THR A 253 -5.53 9.29 16.99
CA THR A 253 -5.63 10.26 18.09
C THR A 253 -4.28 10.40 18.81
N GLY A 254 -3.73 11.62 18.86
CA GLY A 254 -2.46 11.89 19.55
C GLY A 254 -1.18 11.89 18.70
N GLN A 255 -1.28 11.64 17.39
CA GLN A 255 -0.14 11.76 16.47
C GLN A 255 -0.12 13.10 15.72
N SER A 256 1.04 13.75 15.70
CA SER A 256 1.26 14.99 14.96
C SER A 256 1.55 14.73 13.48
N THR A 257 1.34 15.75 12.65
CA THR A 257 1.63 15.73 11.22
C THR A 257 3.04 16.23 10.86
N SER A 258 3.87 16.51 11.88
CA SER A 258 5.19 17.13 11.73
C SER A 258 6.34 16.11 11.70
N ASN A 259 7.40 16.41 10.94
CA ASN A 259 8.63 15.61 10.83
C ASN A 259 8.42 14.15 10.40
N VAL A 260 7.39 13.92 9.58
CA VAL A 260 7.00 12.58 9.14
C VAL A 260 7.80 12.19 7.89
N ARG A 261 8.22 10.93 7.83
CA ARG A 261 8.82 10.32 6.63
C ARG A 261 7.76 9.54 5.89
N VAL A 262 7.88 9.45 4.57
CA VAL A 262 7.03 8.59 3.76
C VAL A 262 7.89 7.50 3.13
N LYS A 263 7.49 6.24 3.30
CA LYS A 263 8.19 5.07 2.76
C LYS A 263 7.30 4.28 1.80
N ARG A 264 7.88 3.70 0.76
CA ARG A 264 7.27 2.62 -0.06
C ARG A 264 8.07 1.36 0.17
N VAL A 265 7.37 0.26 0.41
CA VAL A 265 7.98 -1.03 0.76
C VAL A 265 7.35 -2.16 -0.05
N ALA A 266 8.19 -3.09 -0.48
CA ALA A 266 7.81 -4.43 -0.93
C ALA A 266 8.61 -5.42 -0.08
N SER A 267 7.95 -6.36 0.57
CA SER A 267 8.59 -7.21 1.57
C SER A 267 7.96 -8.59 1.71
N ILE A 268 8.75 -9.53 2.21
CA ILE A 268 8.28 -10.72 2.91
C ILE A 268 8.68 -10.50 4.38
N ALA A 269 7.71 -10.20 5.24
CA ALA A 269 7.95 -10.09 6.67
C ALA A 269 8.02 -11.47 7.30
N MET A 270 8.89 -11.62 8.30
CA MET A 270 9.11 -12.87 9.04
C MET A 270 9.08 -12.55 10.53
N ASN A 271 8.23 -13.23 11.30
CA ASN A 271 8.16 -13.00 12.75
C ASN A 271 9.28 -13.72 13.52
N ASN A 272 9.56 -14.98 13.15
CA ASN A 272 10.39 -15.89 13.93
C ASN A 272 11.63 -16.36 13.15
N ALA A 273 12.28 -15.46 12.42
CA ALA A 273 13.45 -15.82 11.63
C ALA A 273 14.62 -16.27 12.54
N PRO A 274 15.21 -17.47 12.35
CA PRO A 274 16.30 -17.97 13.19
C PRO A 274 17.57 -17.09 13.12
N SER A 275 17.78 -16.42 11.98
CA SER A 275 18.87 -15.48 11.78
C SER A 275 18.49 -14.46 10.70
N PRO A 276 19.16 -13.29 10.65
CA PRO A 276 18.93 -12.27 9.60
C PRO A 276 19.31 -12.73 8.17
N THR A 277 19.85 -13.94 8.03
CA THR A 277 20.25 -14.58 6.78
C THR A 277 19.44 -15.84 6.48
N SER A 278 18.48 -16.20 7.33
CA SER A 278 17.63 -17.37 7.13
C SER A 278 16.61 -17.07 6.04
N LYS A 279 16.66 -17.81 4.94
CA LYS A 279 15.75 -17.59 3.82
C LYS A 279 14.30 -17.83 4.23
N PHE A 280 13.39 -16.99 3.73
CA PHE A 280 11.95 -17.20 3.83
C PHE A 280 11.51 -18.47 3.10
N SER A 281 10.43 -19.08 3.55
CA SER A 281 9.85 -20.32 3.02
C SER A 281 9.18 -20.12 1.66
N THR A 282 8.53 -18.97 1.46
CA THR A 282 7.68 -18.72 0.30
C THR A 282 8.17 -17.50 -0.48
N PRO A 283 8.65 -17.65 -1.73
CA PRO A 283 9.06 -16.53 -2.56
C PRO A 283 7.86 -15.85 -3.23
N TYR A 284 8.08 -14.67 -3.82
CA TYR A 284 7.20 -14.12 -4.84
C TYR A 284 7.35 -14.96 -6.11
N ALA A 285 6.29 -15.65 -6.53
CA ALA A 285 6.31 -16.46 -7.75
C ALA A 285 6.30 -15.60 -9.02
N SER A 286 5.74 -14.38 -8.94
CA SER A 286 5.70 -13.40 -10.02
C SER A 286 6.18 -12.01 -9.57
N TYR A 287 6.33 -11.07 -10.50
CA TYR A 287 6.74 -9.71 -10.17
C TYR A 287 5.57 -8.88 -9.61
N GLY A 288 5.76 -8.31 -8.44
CA GLY A 288 4.94 -7.21 -7.95
C GLY A 288 5.35 -5.92 -8.64
N LYS A 289 4.40 -5.03 -8.95
CA LYS A 289 4.68 -3.82 -9.75
C LYS A 289 4.01 -2.58 -9.20
N TRP A 290 4.72 -1.46 -9.31
CA TRP A 290 4.20 -0.12 -9.15
C TRP A 290 4.31 0.61 -10.48
N PHE A 291 3.23 1.24 -10.94
CA PHE A 291 3.22 2.01 -12.19
C PHE A 291 3.15 3.50 -11.90
N ASP A 292 4.09 4.27 -12.48
CA ASP A 292 4.20 5.72 -12.32
C ASP A 292 4.19 6.15 -10.84
N PHE A 293 4.99 5.46 -10.01
CA PHE A 293 5.06 5.73 -8.58
C PHE A 293 5.69 7.09 -8.30
N LYS A 294 5.05 7.86 -7.44
CA LYS A 294 5.46 9.22 -7.05
C LYS A 294 5.24 9.44 -5.55
N PHE A 295 6.09 10.27 -4.96
CA PHE A 295 5.82 10.88 -3.66
C PHE A 295 4.96 12.12 -3.84
N LEU A 296 4.00 12.31 -2.95
CA LEU A 296 3.16 13.50 -2.88
C LEU A 296 3.83 14.57 -2.03
N LYS A 297 3.70 15.83 -2.44
CA LYS A 297 4.24 17.00 -1.74
C LYS A 297 3.15 18.01 -1.44
N ASN A 298 3.36 18.81 -0.39
CA ASN A 298 2.51 19.96 -0.04
C ASN A 298 1.03 19.58 0.03
N ASP A 299 0.68 18.65 0.93
CA ASP A 299 -0.69 18.14 1.12
C ASP A 299 -1.32 17.54 -0.16
N GLY A 300 -0.47 17.04 -1.05
CA GLY A 300 -0.87 16.49 -2.33
C GLY A 300 -0.86 17.49 -3.49
N ALA A 301 -0.67 18.80 -3.26
CA ALA A 301 -0.69 19.79 -4.34
C ALA A 301 0.36 19.55 -5.45
N ALA A 302 1.41 18.77 -5.17
CA ALA A 302 2.39 18.34 -6.16
C ALA A 302 2.77 16.87 -5.99
N SER A 303 3.43 16.32 -6.99
CA SER A 303 4.03 14.98 -6.93
C SER A 303 5.39 14.96 -7.62
N VAL A 304 6.28 14.09 -7.15
CA VAL A 304 7.65 13.93 -7.69
C VAL A 304 8.02 12.46 -7.79
N PHE A 305 8.81 12.09 -8.79
CA PHE A 305 9.34 10.74 -8.88
C PHE A 305 10.41 10.49 -7.81
N PRO A 306 10.64 9.24 -7.39
CA PRO A 306 11.72 8.91 -6.46
C PRO A 306 13.09 9.44 -6.89
N THR A 307 13.38 9.42 -8.21
CA THR A 307 14.64 9.93 -8.78
C THR A 307 14.87 11.43 -8.56
N ASP A 308 13.80 12.20 -8.34
CA ASP A 308 13.84 13.64 -8.13
C ASP A 308 13.83 14.02 -6.64
N VAL A 309 13.81 13.04 -5.73
CA VAL A 309 13.84 13.27 -4.28
C VAL A 309 15.29 13.33 -3.79
N SER A 310 15.74 14.56 -3.47
CA SER A 310 17.03 14.77 -2.81
C SER A 310 17.04 14.10 -1.42
N GLY A 311 18.10 13.35 -1.11
CA GLY A 311 18.24 12.65 0.16
C GLY A 311 17.31 11.45 0.33
N LEU A 312 16.72 10.92 -0.75
CA LEU A 312 15.96 9.67 -0.69
C LEU A 312 16.85 8.52 -0.22
N SER A 313 16.43 7.81 0.82
CA SER A 313 17.07 6.56 1.22
C SER A 313 16.52 5.41 0.37
N ASN A 314 17.40 4.49 -0.05
CA ASN A 314 17.04 3.24 -0.69
C ASN A 314 17.74 2.10 0.04
N GLU A 315 16.97 1.28 0.75
CA GLU A 315 17.43 0.20 1.60
C GLU A 315 16.92 -1.13 1.07
N THR A 316 17.81 -2.10 0.98
CA THR A 316 17.49 -3.46 0.56
C THR A 316 18.05 -4.44 1.57
N TRP A 317 17.26 -5.44 1.92
CA TRP A 317 17.73 -6.61 2.64
C TRP A 317 17.08 -7.86 2.08
N SER A 318 17.87 -8.80 1.58
CA SER A 318 17.36 -10.01 0.93
C SER A 318 17.04 -11.14 1.91
N HIS A 319 17.50 -11.03 3.16
CA HIS A 319 17.26 -11.99 4.22
C HIS A 319 17.60 -13.45 3.81
N GLY A 320 18.77 -13.64 3.20
CA GLY A 320 19.23 -14.95 2.69
C GLY A 320 18.71 -15.33 1.30
N GLY A 321 17.79 -14.56 0.74
CA GLY A 321 17.29 -14.71 -0.63
C GLY A 321 17.94 -13.73 -1.62
N SER A 322 17.19 -13.38 -2.65
CA SER A 322 17.54 -12.40 -3.68
C SER A 322 16.35 -11.49 -4.00
N ILE A 323 16.65 -10.27 -4.47
CA ILE A 323 15.64 -9.31 -4.89
C ILE A 323 15.96 -8.85 -6.31
N ASP A 324 15.16 -9.33 -7.27
CA ASP A 324 15.16 -8.80 -8.63
C ASP A 324 14.42 -7.48 -8.66
N TYR A 325 15.00 -6.52 -9.38
CA TYR A 325 14.40 -5.23 -9.64
C TYR A 325 14.49 -4.89 -11.12
N ILE A 326 13.35 -4.51 -11.71
CA ILE A 326 13.27 -4.03 -13.09
C ILE A 326 12.72 -2.62 -13.07
N LYS A 327 13.52 -1.70 -13.60
CA LYS A 327 13.14 -0.30 -13.80
C LYS A 327 12.89 -0.04 -15.29
N SER A 328 11.73 0.48 -15.64
CA SER A 328 11.43 0.92 -17.02
C SER A 328 11.31 2.44 -17.08
N GLY A 329 12.19 3.08 -17.84
CA GLY A 329 12.25 4.54 -17.97
C GLY A 329 13.13 5.25 -16.93
N THR A 330 13.54 6.48 -17.25
CA THR A 330 14.45 7.29 -16.42
C THR A 330 13.75 7.76 -15.13
N ASN A 331 12.55 8.30 -15.29
CA ASN A 331 11.56 8.51 -14.23
C ASN A 331 10.58 7.36 -14.35
N PRO A 332 10.67 6.35 -13.47
CA PRO A 332 10.21 5.02 -13.82
C PRO A 332 8.71 5.03 -14.05
N VAL A 333 8.34 4.68 -15.29
CA VAL A 333 6.95 4.42 -15.67
C VAL A 333 6.47 3.14 -14.99
N SER A 334 7.40 2.22 -14.71
CA SER A 334 7.13 1.05 -13.87
C SER A 334 8.37 0.59 -13.11
N GLU A 335 8.14 0.17 -11.88
CA GLU A 335 9.10 -0.54 -11.03
C GLU A 335 8.54 -1.92 -10.71
N SER A 336 9.31 -2.97 -10.98
CA SER A 336 8.91 -4.36 -10.71
C SER A 336 9.88 -5.02 -9.74
N PHE A 337 9.34 -5.80 -8.80
CA PHE A 337 10.09 -6.47 -7.75
C PHE A 337 9.74 -7.95 -7.69
N LYS A 338 10.74 -8.82 -7.54
CA LYS A 338 10.55 -10.24 -7.21
C LYS A 338 11.53 -10.62 -6.09
N ILE A 339 11.01 -11.10 -4.97
CA ILE A 339 11.78 -11.51 -3.79
C ILE A 339 11.77 -13.04 -3.75
N TYR A 340 12.93 -13.71 -3.84
CA TYR A 340 12.98 -15.18 -4.02
C TYR A 340 14.20 -15.91 -3.46
#